data_AF-A0A0D1YSL5-F1
#
_entry.id   AF-A0A0D1YSL5-F1
#
_cell.length_a   1.000
_cell.length_b   1.000
_cell.length_c   1.000
_cell.angle_alpha   90.00
_cell.angle_beta   90.00
_cell.angle_gamma   90.00
#
_symmetry.space_group_name_H-M   'P 1'
#
loop_
_entity.id
_entity.type
_entity.pdbx_description
1 polymer ?
#
loop_
_entity_poly.entity_id
_entity_poly.type
_entity_poly.pdbx_seq_one_letter_code
_entity_poly.pdbx_strand_id
1 'polypeptide(L)'
;MTSSAGAVKRVAILYQALDPPLINGVRKPKKPSGYKDSGADIAYVFKHGGEVEVVTPSASPDPASDEDWCFPDTEAGIADAVGRRATHLWANTIVFAQHPLQTSPGLEAVADELRVVGQPPRLVDLYDDKDVVNEMLRSKGFGLPRAQLVRDPAELEQAAMLTHLARGPLVAKPASCSRRGPPLSSRSTSPARRPP
;
A
#
# COMPACT_ATOMS: atom_id res chain seq x y z
N MET A 1 -17.13 -11.59 39.82
CA MET A 1 -16.16 -11.53 38.70
C MET A 1 -16.58 -10.40 37.79
N THR A 2 -16.08 -9.19 38.04
CA THR A 2 -16.31 -8.02 37.20
C THR A 2 -15.42 -8.16 35.97
N SER A 3 -16.03 -8.45 34.82
CA SER A 3 -15.35 -8.33 33.52
C SER A 3 -14.84 -6.89 33.42
N SER A 4 -13.53 -6.72 33.24
CA SER A 4 -12.99 -5.48 32.69
C SER A 4 -13.66 -5.31 31.34
N ALA A 5 -14.61 -4.37 31.24
CA ALA A 5 -15.11 -3.93 29.95
C ALA A 5 -13.91 -3.33 29.22
N GLY A 6 -13.39 -4.02 28.22
CA GLY A 6 -12.32 -3.49 27.38
C GLY A 6 -12.76 -2.14 26.82
N ALA A 7 -11.89 -1.14 26.88
CA ALA A 7 -12.19 0.19 26.36
C ALA A 7 -12.72 0.10 24.92
N VAL A 8 -13.81 0.81 24.61
CA VAL A 8 -14.41 0.83 23.27
C VAL A 8 -13.35 1.31 22.27
N LYS A 9 -13.12 0.53 21.21
CA LYS A 9 -12.18 0.89 20.16
C LYS A 9 -12.78 2.00 19.31
N ARG A 10 -12.10 3.14 19.28
CA ARG A 10 -12.47 4.32 18.47
C ARG A 10 -11.60 4.36 17.22
N VAL A 11 -12.17 4.06 16.06
CA VAL A 11 -11.46 3.85 14.79
C VAL A 11 -11.68 5.03 13.86
N ALA A 12 -10.61 5.66 13.39
CA ALA A 12 -10.67 6.63 12.29
C ALA A 12 -10.06 6.00 11.03
N ILE A 13 -10.70 6.20 9.89
CA ILE A 13 -10.25 5.68 8.59
C ILE A 13 -9.48 6.79 7.88
N LEU A 14 -8.31 6.46 7.35
CA LEU A 14 -7.46 7.37 6.58
C LEU A 14 -7.55 7.06 5.09
N TYR A 15 -7.58 8.09 4.25
CA TYR A 15 -7.43 7.97 2.80
C TYR A 15 -6.14 8.65 2.31
N GLN A 16 -5.67 8.27 1.13
CA GLN A 16 -4.47 8.81 0.51
C GLN A 16 -4.68 10.23 -0.01
N ALA A 17 -4.28 11.22 0.77
CA ALA A 17 -4.14 12.60 0.32
C ALA A 17 -2.71 12.89 -0.15
N LEU A 18 -1.72 12.31 0.53
CA LEU A 18 -0.30 12.49 0.23
C LEU A 18 0.12 11.83 -1.08
N ASP A 19 1.03 12.49 -1.79
CA ASP A 19 1.68 11.89 -2.94
C ASP A 19 2.78 10.92 -2.47
N PRO A 20 2.85 9.69 -3.02
CA PRO A 20 3.93 8.77 -2.68
C PRO A 20 5.29 9.38 -3.02
N PRO A 21 6.37 9.09 -2.28
CA PRO A 21 7.68 9.66 -2.53
C PRO A 21 8.23 9.30 -3.93
N LEU A 22 9.20 10.09 -4.40
CA LEU A 22 10.01 9.72 -5.55
C LEU A 22 10.98 8.61 -5.15
N ILE A 23 10.85 7.44 -5.78
CA ILE A 23 11.79 6.33 -5.61
C ILE A 23 12.61 6.25 -6.89
N ASN A 24 13.92 6.54 -6.78
CA ASN A 24 14.84 6.54 -7.93
C ASN A 24 14.41 7.42 -9.11
N GLY A 25 13.71 8.53 -8.85
CA GLY A 25 13.21 9.45 -9.88
C GLY A 25 11.86 9.04 -10.49
N VAL A 26 11.29 7.91 -10.06
CA VAL A 26 9.95 7.46 -10.48
C VAL A 26 8.97 7.68 -9.33
N ARG A 27 7.83 8.32 -9.63
CA ARG A 27 6.71 8.47 -8.69
C ARG A 27 5.58 7.55 -9.13
N LYS A 28 5.04 6.76 -8.21
CA LYS A 28 3.79 6.03 -8.47
C LYS A 28 2.64 7.03 -8.56
N PRO A 29 1.78 6.93 -9.60
CA PRO A 29 0.61 7.80 -9.69
C PRO A 29 -0.32 7.53 -8.49
N LYS A 30 -0.77 8.59 -7.85
CA LYS A 30 -1.82 8.54 -6.83
C LYS A 30 -3.14 8.16 -7.50
N LYS A 31 -3.96 7.36 -6.82
CA LYS A 31 -5.34 7.09 -7.27
C LYS A 31 -6.13 8.41 -7.24
N PRO A 32 -7.01 8.69 -8.23
CA PRO A 32 -7.73 9.97 -8.29
C PRO A 32 -8.50 10.31 -6.99
N SER A 33 -9.16 9.33 -6.37
CA SER A 33 -9.87 9.50 -5.09
C SER A 33 -8.97 9.31 -3.86
N GLY A 34 -7.76 8.78 -4.02
CA GLY A 34 -6.93 8.39 -2.89
C GLY A 34 -7.53 7.28 -2.03
N TYR A 35 -8.32 6.37 -2.59
CA TYR A 35 -9.06 5.32 -1.86
C TYR A 35 -10.15 5.84 -0.91
N LYS A 36 -10.55 7.11 -1.04
CA LYS A 36 -11.57 7.75 -0.18
C LYS A 36 -12.91 7.02 -0.24
N ASP A 37 -13.34 6.61 -1.43
CA ASP A 37 -14.53 5.81 -1.69
C ASP A 37 -14.55 4.51 -0.88
N SER A 38 -13.52 3.68 -1.03
CA SER A 38 -13.40 2.44 -0.25
C SER A 38 -13.21 2.67 1.25
N GLY A 39 -12.63 3.82 1.63
CA GLY A 39 -12.53 4.22 3.03
C GLY A 39 -13.91 4.49 3.62
N ALA A 40 -14.77 5.20 2.87
CA ALA A 40 -16.13 5.50 3.28
C ALA A 40 -16.96 4.22 3.46
N ASP A 41 -16.80 3.24 2.56
CA ASP A 41 -17.43 1.92 2.69
C ASP A 41 -17.00 1.20 3.99
N ILE A 42 -15.69 1.19 4.29
CA ILE A 42 -15.16 0.60 5.55
C ILE A 42 -15.77 1.30 6.77
N ALA A 43 -15.76 2.63 6.77
CA ALA A 43 -16.30 3.45 7.86
C ALA A 43 -17.81 3.23 8.04
N TYR A 44 -18.55 3.15 6.93
CA TYR A 44 -19.99 2.89 6.93
C TYR A 44 -20.29 1.52 7.54
N VAL A 45 -19.59 0.47 7.10
CA VAL A 45 -19.76 -0.89 7.62
C VAL A 45 -19.43 -0.96 9.11
N PHE A 46 -18.33 -0.36 9.55
CA PHE A 46 -17.97 -0.33 10.97
C PHE A 46 -19.00 0.38 11.83
N LYS A 47 -19.54 1.50 11.33
CA LYS A 47 -20.55 2.30 12.07
C LYS A 47 -21.83 1.51 12.30
N HIS A 48 -22.22 0.64 11.37
CA HIS A 48 -23.45 -0.16 11.45
C HIS A 48 -23.22 -1.58 11.98
N GLY A 49 -21.97 -2.05 12.09
CA GLY A 49 -21.62 -3.38 12.61
C GLY A 49 -21.61 -3.49 14.14
N GLY A 50 -21.51 -2.36 14.87
CA GLY A 50 -21.70 -2.30 16.33
C GLY A 50 -20.51 -2.73 17.21
N GLU A 51 -19.41 -3.21 16.63
CA GLU A 51 -18.23 -3.68 17.39
C GLU A 51 -17.21 -2.59 17.74
N VAL A 52 -17.21 -1.49 16.98
CA VAL A 52 -16.29 -0.36 17.13
C VAL A 52 -17.02 0.96 16.98
N GLU A 53 -16.51 2.01 17.62
CA GLU A 53 -16.98 3.37 17.41
C GLU A 53 -16.20 3.99 16.25
N VAL A 54 -16.89 4.44 15.21
CA VAL A 54 -16.26 5.10 14.06
C VAL A 54 -16.16 6.59 14.33
N VAL A 55 -14.92 7.10 14.27
CA VAL A 55 -14.62 8.53 14.31
C VAL A 55 -14.63 9.05 12.88
N THR A 56 -15.41 10.10 12.62
CA THR A 56 -15.59 10.69 11.29
C THR A 56 -15.28 12.20 11.29
N PRO A 57 -14.86 12.78 10.14
CA PRO A 57 -14.71 14.23 9.99
C PRO A 57 -16.03 15.00 10.21
N SER A 58 -17.14 14.47 9.73
CA SER A 58 -18.49 15.01 9.96
C SER A 58 -19.17 14.31 11.13
N ALA A 59 -19.87 15.06 11.99
CA ALA A 59 -20.64 14.47 13.09
C ALA A 59 -21.87 13.67 12.60
N SER A 60 -22.41 14.06 11.44
CA SER A 60 -23.54 13.41 10.79
C SER A 60 -23.16 13.15 9.33
N PRO A 61 -22.32 12.14 9.05
CA PRO A 61 -21.77 11.94 7.73
C PRO A 61 -22.86 11.50 6.74
N ASP A 62 -22.90 12.15 5.57
CA ASP A 62 -23.80 11.77 4.47
C ASP A 62 -23.25 10.51 3.75
N PRO A 63 -24.02 9.42 3.65
CA PRO A 63 -23.62 8.24 2.88
C PRO A 63 -23.30 8.51 1.40
N ALA A 64 -23.74 9.64 0.84
CA ALA A 64 -23.41 10.07 -0.52
C ALA A 64 -22.12 10.92 -0.62
N SER A 65 -21.48 11.25 0.51
CA SER A 65 -20.27 12.10 0.57
C SER A 65 -19.10 11.35 1.22
N ASP A 66 -18.18 10.80 0.42
CA ASP A 66 -17.03 10.04 0.94
C ASP A 66 -16.16 10.87 1.91
N GLU A 67 -16.11 12.19 1.74
CA GLU A 67 -15.32 13.14 2.55
C GLU A 67 -15.81 13.24 4.00
N ASP A 68 -17.07 12.91 4.22
CA ASP A 68 -17.67 12.97 5.55
C ASP A 68 -17.19 11.82 6.44
N TRP A 69 -16.65 10.76 5.85
CA TRP A 69 -16.36 9.48 6.53
C TRP A 69 -14.88 9.25 6.84
N CYS A 70 -13.95 9.84 6.09
CA CYS A 70 -12.53 9.51 6.18
C CYS A 70 -11.65 10.75 6.30
N PHE A 71 -10.56 10.63 7.06
CA PHE A 71 -9.56 11.69 7.21
C PHE A 71 -8.46 11.55 6.15
N PRO A 72 -7.86 12.66 5.68
CA PRO A 72 -6.67 12.57 4.86
C PRO A 72 -5.49 12.04 5.68
N ASP A 73 -4.60 11.27 5.05
CA ASP A 73 -3.35 10.78 5.65
C ASP A 73 -2.24 11.84 5.81
N THR A 74 -2.59 13.13 5.69
CA THR A 74 -1.70 14.24 6.03
C THR A 74 -1.49 14.33 7.54
N GLU A 75 -0.42 14.99 7.96
CA GLU A 75 -0.15 15.21 9.40
C GLU A 75 -1.32 15.93 10.09
N ALA A 76 -1.91 16.94 9.45
CA ALA A 76 -3.08 17.64 9.98
C ALA A 76 -4.33 16.75 10.05
N GLY A 77 -4.58 15.90 9.05
CA GLY A 77 -5.73 14.99 9.06
C GLY A 77 -5.61 13.90 10.12
N ILE A 78 -4.40 13.35 10.30
CA ILE A 78 -4.12 12.40 11.37
C ILE A 78 -4.25 13.06 12.75
N ALA A 79 -3.73 14.28 12.91
CA ALA A 79 -3.87 15.04 14.15
C ALA A 79 -5.34 15.34 14.48
N ASP A 80 -6.18 15.67 13.49
CA ASP A 80 -7.63 15.87 13.69
C ASP A 80 -8.31 14.57 14.16
N ALA A 81 -8.02 13.43 13.52
CA ALA A 81 -8.54 12.14 13.95
C ALA A 81 -8.16 11.80 15.41
N VAL A 82 -6.89 12.02 15.79
CA VAL A 82 -6.39 11.83 17.15
C VAL A 82 -7.06 12.82 18.13
N GLY A 83 -7.19 14.10 17.75
CA GLY A 83 -7.87 15.12 18.55
C GLY A 83 -9.34 14.78 18.83
N ARG A 84 -9.99 14.06 17.91
CA ARG A 84 -11.34 13.49 18.06
C ARG A 84 -11.37 12.17 18.85
N ARG A 85 -10.27 11.87 19.56
CA ARG A 85 -10.07 10.70 20.42
C ARG A 85 -10.10 9.38 19.65
N ALA A 86 -9.60 9.35 18.42
CA ALA A 86 -9.31 8.07 17.78
C ALA A 86 -8.21 7.33 18.56
N THR A 87 -8.45 6.05 18.80
CA THR A 87 -7.49 5.12 19.43
C THR A 87 -6.83 4.21 18.41
N HIS A 88 -7.50 4.03 17.26
CA HIS A 88 -7.05 3.21 16.15
C HIS A 88 -7.17 4.01 14.86
N LEU A 89 -6.11 3.97 14.05
CA LEU A 89 -6.10 4.53 12.69
C LEU A 89 -6.09 3.38 11.70
N TRP A 90 -7.11 3.30 10.84
CA TRP A 90 -7.13 2.37 9.73
C TRP A 90 -6.50 3.05 8.51
N ALA A 91 -5.28 2.66 8.17
CA ALA A 91 -4.52 3.25 7.08
C ALA A 91 -4.97 2.67 5.73
N ASN A 92 -6.13 3.11 5.22
CA ASN A 92 -6.58 2.82 3.86
C ASN A 92 -5.87 3.75 2.85
N THR A 93 -4.55 3.71 2.89
CA THR A 93 -3.65 4.54 2.08
C THR A 93 -2.38 3.77 1.73
N ILE A 94 -1.60 4.30 0.80
CA ILE A 94 -0.24 3.84 0.54
C ILE A 94 0.67 4.49 1.58
N VAL A 95 1.16 3.69 2.51
CA VAL A 95 2.18 4.12 3.48
C VAL A 95 3.59 3.92 2.92
N PHE A 96 4.53 4.73 3.40
CA PHE A 96 5.95 4.74 3.01
C PHE A 96 6.82 5.13 4.21
N ALA A 97 8.13 4.92 4.16
CA ALA A 97 9.00 5.09 5.34
C ALA A 97 8.96 6.49 5.96
N GLN A 98 8.73 7.54 5.15
CA GLN A 98 8.61 8.94 5.59
C GLN A 98 7.15 9.40 5.81
N HIS A 99 6.21 8.46 5.92
CA HIS A 99 4.79 8.78 6.10
C HIS A 99 4.55 9.38 7.51
N PRO A 100 3.66 10.37 7.69
CA PRO A 100 3.44 11.01 9.00
C PRO A 100 3.08 10.05 10.14
N LEU A 101 2.36 8.96 9.86
CA LEU A 101 2.12 7.86 10.82
C LEU A 101 3.39 7.28 11.46
N GLN A 102 4.54 7.43 10.79
CA GLN A 102 5.84 6.93 11.24
C GLN A 102 6.75 8.04 11.77
N THR A 103 6.61 9.27 11.28
CA THR A 103 7.61 10.34 11.48
C THR A 103 7.08 11.59 12.17
N SER A 104 5.77 11.75 12.33
CA SER A 104 5.19 12.96 12.93
C SER A 104 5.54 13.04 14.42
N PRO A 105 6.22 14.11 14.87
CA PRO A 105 6.43 14.37 16.30
C PRO A 105 5.12 14.62 17.04
N GLY A 106 4.08 15.09 16.34
CA GLY A 106 2.76 15.35 16.91
C GLY A 106 2.05 14.09 17.44
N LEU A 107 2.52 12.91 17.07
CA LEU A 107 2.00 11.62 17.55
C LEU A 107 2.79 11.04 18.71
N GLU A 108 3.93 11.62 19.07
CA GLU A 108 4.83 11.07 20.11
C GLU A 108 4.12 10.93 21.46
N ALA A 109 3.32 11.94 21.85
CA ALA A 109 2.58 11.95 23.10
C ALA A 109 1.50 10.85 23.20
N VAL A 110 1.08 10.25 22.08
CA VAL A 110 0.03 9.22 22.02
C VAL A 110 0.54 7.89 21.47
N ALA A 111 1.84 7.76 21.18
CA ALA A 111 2.41 6.62 20.46
C ALA A 111 2.18 5.28 21.19
N ASP A 112 2.21 5.29 22.52
CA ASP A 112 2.01 4.08 23.35
C ASP A 112 0.55 3.59 23.36
N GLU A 113 -0.40 4.47 23.05
CA GLU A 113 -1.85 4.19 23.12
C GLU A 113 -2.50 4.07 21.75
N LEU A 114 -2.00 4.82 20.77
CA LEU A 114 -2.50 4.81 19.39
C LEU A 114 -2.11 3.51 18.70
N ARG A 115 -3.04 2.91 17.98
CA ARG A 115 -2.81 1.70 17.17
C ARG A 115 -3.03 2.02 15.71
N VAL A 116 -2.19 1.47 14.84
CA VAL A 116 -2.35 1.60 13.38
C VAL A 116 -2.68 0.23 12.81
N VAL A 117 -3.80 0.16 12.09
CA VAL A 117 -4.21 -1.01 11.32
C VAL A 117 -3.83 -0.75 9.87
N GLY A 118 -3.00 -1.62 9.30
CA GLY A 118 -2.49 -1.47 7.95
C GLY A 118 -1.07 -2.01 7.85
N GLN A 119 -0.39 -1.66 6.76
CA GLN A 119 0.95 -2.18 6.51
C GLN A 119 2.01 -1.37 7.27
N PRO A 120 3.09 -2.00 7.76
CA PRO A 120 4.19 -1.26 8.38
C PRO A 120 4.85 -0.32 7.35
N PRO A 121 4.89 1.01 7.58
CA PRO A 121 5.36 1.96 6.57
C PRO A 121 6.79 1.69 6.05
N ARG A 122 7.66 1.14 6.90
CA ARG A 122 9.06 0.80 6.57
C ARG A 122 9.21 -0.47 5.71
N LEU A 123 8.17 -1.29 5.60
CA LEU A 123 8.23 -2.55 4.85
C LEU A 123 7.58 -2.46 3.48
N VAL A 124 6.69 -1.49 3.25
CA VAL A 124 5.94 -1.40 1.99
C VAL A 124 6.87 -1.29 0.78
N ASP A 125 7.91 -0.44 0.86
CA ASP A 125 8.86 -0.26 -0.24
C ASP A 125 9.54 -1.57 -0.67
N LEU A 126 9.83 -2.47 0.29
CA LEU A 126 10.44 -3.77 0.00
C LEU A 126 9.50 -4.68 -0.81
N TYR A 127 8.21 -4.68 -0.46
CA TYR A 127 7.21 -5.53 -1.11
C TYR A 127 6.58 -4.88 -2.36
N ASP A 128 6.78 -3.57 -2.53
CA ASP A 128 6.43 -2.86 -3.76
C ASP A 128 7.46 -3.07 -4.88
N ASP A 129 8.68 -3.51 -4.54
CA ASP A 129 9.70 -3.91 -5.49
C ASP A 129 9.36 -5.28 -6.09
N LYS A 130 8.76 -5.24 -7.29
CA LYS A 130 8.28 -6.43 -7.99
C LYS A 130 9.38 -7.45 -8.26
N ASP A 131 10.61 -7.02 -8.48
CA ASP A 131 11.71 -7.95 -8.76
C ASP A 131 12.07 -8.72 -7.50
N VAL A 132 12.16 -8.02 -6.37
CA VAL A 132 12.39 -8.64 -5.05
C VAL A 132 11.28 -9.61 -4.70
N VAL A 133 10.01 -9.21 -4.85
CA VAL A 133 8.87 -10.09 -4.54
C VAL A 133 8.80 -11.27 -5.50
N ASN A 134 9.03 -11.08 -6.80
CA ASN A 134 9.02 -12.19 -7.75
C ASN A 134 10.15 -13.20 -7.47
N GLU A 135 11.35 -12.73 -7.13
CA GLU A 135 12.47 -13.59 -6.75
C GLU A 135 12.16 -14.38 -5.46
N MET A 136 11.63 -13.70 -4.44
CA MET A 136 11.24 -14.31 -3.16
C MET A 136 10.10 -15.34 -3.31
N LEU A 137 9.12 -15.07 -4.17
CA LEU A 137 8.05 -16.01 -4.45
C LEU A 137 8.56 -17.23 -5.24
N ARG A 138 9.44 -17.02 -6.24
CA ARG A 138 10.06 -18.15 -6.97
C ARG A 138 10.91 -19.04 -6.09
N SER A 139 11.70 -18.46 -5.17
CA SER A 139 12.53 -19.25 -4.23
C SER A 139 11.70 -20.10 -3.28
N LYS A 140 10.43 -19.73 -3.04
CA LYS A 140 9.44 -20.51 -2.28
C LYS A 140 8.63 -21.50 -3.13
N GLY A 141 8.95 -21.65 -4.42
CA GLY A 141 8.29 -22.60 -5.32
C GLY A 141 6.99 -22.10 -5.96
N PHE A 142 6.66 -20.81 -5.86
CA PHE A 142 5.48 -20.27 -6.53
C PHE A 142 5.70 -20.14 -8.04
N GLY A 143 4.74 -20.63 -8.83
CA GLY A 143 4.71 -20.44 -10.28
C GLY A 143 4.31 -19.01 -10.63
N LEU A 144 5.24 -18.24 -11.20
CA LEU A 144 4.99 -16.87 -11.67
C LEU A 144 5.13 -16.79 -13.20
N PRO A 145 4.40 -15.87 -13.86
CA PRO A 145 4.64 -15.54 -15.25
C PRO A 145 6.11 -15.18 -15.51
N ARG A 146 6.57 -15.44 -16.74
CA ARG A 146 7.86 -14.92 -17.21
C ARG A 146 7.76 -13.40 -17.21
N ALA A 147 8.73 -12.76 -16.56
CA ALA A 147 8.83 -11.32 -16.48
C ALA A 147 10.30 -10.94 -16.64
N GLN A 148 10.54 -9.79 -17.24
CA GLN A 148 11.86 -9.20 -17.41
C GLN A 148 11.77 -7.72 -17.07
N LEU A 149 12.80 -7.21 -16.39
CA LEU A 149 12.95 -5.78 -16.19
C LEU A 149 13.57 -5.18 -17.45
N VAL A 150 12.88 -4.20 -18.03
CA VAL A 150 13.31 -3.47 -19.21
C VAL A 150 13.68 -2.05 -18.77
N ARG A 151 14.88 -1.58 -19.13
CA ARG A 151 15.36 -0.24 -18.75
C ARG A 151 15.50 0.70 -19.94
N ASP A 152 15.59 0.16 -21.15
CA ASP A 152 15.75 0.90 -22.40
C ASP A 152 14.49 0.73 -23.28
N PRO A 153 13.95 1.81 -23.89
CA PRO A 153 12.94 1.72 -24.93
C PRO A 153 13.25 0.70 -26.04
N ALA A 154 14.51 0.58 -26.47
CA ALA A 154 14.91 -0.40 -27.50
C ALA A 154 14.75 -1.86 -27.01
N GLU A 155 15.07 -2.12 -25.74
CA GLU A 155 14.81 -3.42 -25.10
C GLU A 155 13.30 -3.71 -25.02
N LEU A 156 12.47 -2.68 -24.81
CA LEU A 156 11.02 -2.82 -24.76
C LEU A 156 10.45 -3.22 -26.12
N GLU A 157 10.91 -2.57 -27.19
CA GLU A 157 10.50 -2.89 -28.56
C GLU A 157 10.90 -4.32 -28.94
N GLN A 158 12.13 -4.73 -28.60
CA GLN A 158 12.61 -6.08 -28.86
C GLN A 158 11.83 -7.12 -28.05
N ALA A 159 11.55 -6.84 -26.78
CA ALA A 159 10.71 -7.67 -25.92
C ALA A 159 9.27 -7.81 -26.46
N ALA A 160 8.69 -6.70 -26.93
CA ALA A 160 7.37 -6.69 -27.54
C ALA A 160 7.34 -7.52 -28.83
N MET A 161 8.34 -7.37 -29.72
CA MET A 161 8.47 -8.18 -30.93
C MET A 161 8.54 -9.68 -30.61
N LEU A 162 9.44 -10.10 -29.71
CA LEU A 162 9.60 -11.51 -29.34
C LEU A 162 8.33 -12.08 -28.70
N THR A 163 7.60 -11.27 -27.93
CA THR A 163 6.35 -11.69 -27.27
C THR A 163 5.17 -11.77 -28.24
N HIS A 164 5.08 -10.84 -29.20
CA HIS A 164 4.11 -10.90 -30.29
C HIS A 164 4.31 -12.17 -31.14
N LEU A 165 5.57 -12.54 -31.41
CA LEU A 165 5.91 -13.80 -32.08
C LEU A 165 5.52 -15.03 -31.25
N ALA A 166 5.50 -14.91 -29.92
CA ALA A 166 5.05 -15.95 -28.98
C ALA A 166 3.53 -15.98 -28.72
N ARG A 167 2.73 -15.17 -29.44
CA ARG A 167 1.24 -15.17 -29.48
C ARG A 167 0.50 -14.87 -28.16
N GLY A 168 1.08 -14.12 -27.22
CA GLY A 168 0.41 -13.72 -25.97
C GLY A 168 0.32 -12.21 -25.78
N PRO A 169 -0.68 -11.70 -25.03
CA PRO A 169 -0.72 -10.29 -24.63
C PRO A 169 0.45 -9.98 -23.67
N LEU A 170 1.15 -8.87 -23.91
CA LEU A 170 2.19 -8.37 -23.02
C LEU A 170 1.59 -7.38 -22.01
N VAL A 171 1.93 -7.57 -20.73
CA VAL A 171 1.54 -6.66 -19.65
C VAL A 171 2.77 -5.87 -19.22
N ALA A 172 2.84 -4.61 -19.65
CA ALA A 172 3.86 -3.68 -19.17
C ALA A 172 3.36 -2.98 -17.91
N LYS A 173 4.19 -2.94 -16.86
CA LYS A 173 3.91 -2.19 -15.64
C LYS A 173 5.15 -1.37 -15.26
N PRO A 174 5.00 -0.08 -14.90
CA PRO A 174 6.12 0.70 -14.36
C PRO A 174 6.76 0.00 -13.16
N ALA A 175 8.09 -0.02 -13.11
CA ALA A 175 8.84 -0.58 -12.00
C ALA A 175 9.28 0.54 -11.06
N SER A 176 8.90 0.46 -9.79
CA SER A 176 9.52 1.22 -8.69
C SER A 176 10.57 0.33 -8.06
N CYS A 177 11.68 0.08 -8.77
CA CYS A 177 12.74 -0.79 -8.27
C CYS A 177 13.74 0.05 -7.46
N SER A 178 14.09 -0.45 -6.27
CA SER A 178 15.03 0.20 -5.34
C SER A 178 16.50 -0.07 -5.71
N ARG A 179 16.79 -1.13 -6.48
CA ARG A 179 18.16 -1.56 -6.79
C ARG A 179 18.85 -0.66 -7.83
N ARG A 180 19.64 0.31 -7.35
CA ARG A 180 20.92 0.70 -7.96
C ARG A 180 22.04 -0.12 -7.29
N GLY A 181 22.29 -1.32 -7.78
CA GLY A 181 23.43 -2.15 -7.39
C GLY A 181 23.91 -2.95 -8.60
N PRO A 182 25.21 -3.31 -8.68
CA PRO A 182 25.76 -3.97 -9.85
C PRO A 182 25.02 -5.30 -10.11
N PRO A 183 24.92 -5.74 -11.36
CA PRO A 183 24.12 -6.92 -11.71
C PRO A 183 24.68 -8.16 -11.01
N LEU A 184 23.88 -8.76 -10.12
CA LEU A 184 24.07 -10.16 -9.77
C LEU A 184 23.64 -10.98 -11.00
N SER A 185 24.63 -11.51 -11.71
CA SER A 185 24.39 -12.40 -12.84
C SER A 185 23.64 -13.64 -12.35
N SER A 186 22.44 -13.90 -12.89
CA SER A 186 21.90 -15.25 -12.90
C SER A 186 21.70 -15.67 -14.36
N ARG A 187 22.62 -16.51 -14.84
CA ARG A 187 22.42 -17.30 -16.06
C ARG A 187 21.39 -18.37 -15.73
N SER A 188 20.24 -18.34 -16.41
CA SER A 188 19.34 -19.48 -16.48
C SER A 188 19.80 -20.36 -17.65
N THR A 189 20.45 -21.48 -17.35
CA THR A 189 20.60 -22.58 -18.32
C THR A 189 19.33 -23.43 -18.28
N SER A 190 18.64 -23.55 -19.40
CA SER A 190 17.54 -24.52 -19.58
C SER A 190 17.97 -25.91 -19.12
N PRO A 191 17.11 -26.70 -18.45
CA PRO A 191 17.33 -28.12 -18.32
C PRO A 191 17.22 -28.73 -19.72
N ALA A 192 18.29 -29.39 -20.16
CA ALA A 192 18.29 -30.18 -21.38
C ALA A 192 17.13 -31.18 -21.35
N ARG A 193 16.28 -31.16 -22.38
CA ARG A 193 15.34 -32.25 -22.66
C ARG A 193 16.16 -33.54 -22.77
N ARG A 194 15.88 -34.52 -21.93
CA ARG A 194 16.29 -35.91 -22.20
C ARG A 194 15.51 -36.40 -23.43
N PRO A 195 16.16 -36.96 -24.45
CA PRO A 195 15.46 -37.67 -25.52
C PRO A 195 14.87 -38.99 -25.00
N PRO A 196 13.91 -39.58 -25.75
CA PRO A 196 13.10 -40.71 -25.32
C PRO A 196 13.91 -41.98 -25.00
#